data_AF-A0A7J3C8T1-F1
#
_entry.id   AF-A0A7J3C8T1-F1
#
_cell.length_a   1.000
_cell.length_b   1.000
_cell.length_c   1.000
_cell.angle_alpha   90.00
_cell.angle_beta   90.00
_cell.angle_gamma   90.00
#
_symmetry.space_group_name_H-M   'P 1'
#
loop_
_entity.id
_entity.type
_entity.pdbx_description
1 polymer ?
#
loop_
_entity_poly.entity_id
_entity_poly.type
_entity_poly.pdbx_seq_one_letter_code
_entity_poly.pdbx_strand_id
1 'polypeptide(L)'
;MKLGLLSIENTATFFYPLGLYNSVYGKMKGDGEAHPDLKREKACMIRNGNKQICIDPSIEMLKMIGRKYTLLIIGVVGNNEGKANFNEILKDIPGSSSTIISKRLKEMVNIGLISKNVKNGRVSYSLTDFGIKLRGSMIPLFKFMEEMSVV
;
A
#
# COMPACT_ATOMS: atom_id res chain seq x y z
N MET A 1 -18.53 25.43 -38.70
CA MET A 1 -17.28 26.17 -38.42
C MET A 1 -17.46 26.99 -37.15
N LYS A 2 -17.15 26.41 -35.98
CA LYS A 2 -16.54 27.07 -34.80
C LYS A 2 -16.32 26.02 -33.70
N LEU A 3 -15.08 25.98 -33.22
CA LEU A 3 -14.53 25.20 -32.12
C LEU A 3 -14.73 25.93 -30.78
N GLY A 4 -14.68 25.16 -29.68
CA GLY A 4 -14.54 25.63 -28.28
C GLY A 4 -15.74 25.24 -27.42
N LEU A 5 -15.62 24.68 -26.21
CA LEU A 5 -14.51 24.54 -25.26
C LEU A 5 -14.78 23.33 -24.34
N LEU A 6 -13.71 22.73 -23.84
CA LEU A 6 -13.68 21.71 -22.78
C LEU A 6 -14.32 22.23 -21.48
N SER A 7 -15.16 21.41 -20.84
CA SER A 7 -15.24 21.36 -19.38
C SER A 7 -15.31 19.90 -18.94
N ILE A 8 -14.27 19.46 -18.25
CA ILE A 8 -14.12 18.14 -17.68
C ILE A 8 -14.79 18.20 -16.31
N GLU A 9 -16.06 17.80 -16.23
CA GLU A 9 -16.66 17.48 -14.94
C GLU A 9 -16.94 15.97 -14.87
N ASN A 10 -16.04 15.31 -14.13
CA ASN A 10 -16.39 14.36 -13.10
C ASN A 10 -16.94 12.99 -13.54
N THR A 11 -16.08 12.18 -14.17
CA THR A 11 -16.27 10.72 -14.29
C THR A 11 -15.30 9.98 -13.38
N ALA A 12 -15.67 9.79 -12.11
CA ALA A 12 -14.98 8.82 -11.24
C ALA A 12 -15.92 8.24 -10.17
N THR A 13 -17.17 7.92 -10.53
CA THR A 13 -17.89 6.82 -9.89
C THR A 13 -17.37 5.51 -10.46
N PHE A 14 -16.18 5.08 -10.03
CA PHE A 14 -15.77 3.68 -10.17
C PHE A 14 -15.95 3.01 -8.81
N PHE A 15 -17.07 2.28 -8.73
CA PHE A 15 -17.40 1.34 -7.69
C PHE A 15 -16.22 0.39 -7.42
N TYR A 16 -15.52 0.58 -6.30
CA TYR A 16 -15.13 -0.61 -5.56
C TYR A 16 -16.42 -1.17 -4.96
N PRO A 17 -16.81 -2.44 -5.19
CA PRO A 17 -17.89 -3.01 -4.41
C PRO A 17 -17.51 -2.88 -2.93
N LEU A 18 -18.43 -2.40 -2.09
CA LEU A 18 -18.28 -2.36 -0.62
C LEU A 18 -17.77 -3.71 -0.05
N GLY A 19 -17.98 -4.81 -0.78
CA GLY A 19 -17.44 -6.14 -0.50
C GLY A 19 -15.91 -6.24 -0.51
N LEU A 20 -15.16 -5.47 -1.32
CA LEU A 20 -13.68 -5.53 -1.33
C LEU A 20 -13.05 -4.77 -0.15
N TYR A 21 -13.63 -3.62 0.23
CA TYR A 21 -13.25 -2.89 1.44
C TYR A 21 -13.48 -3.75 2.69
N ASN A 22 -14.69 -4.33 2.80
CA ASN A 22 -15.01 -5.27 3.87
C ASN A 22 -14.22 -6.58 3.79
N SER A 23 -13.79 -7.03 2.60
CA SER A 23 -12.97 -8.25 2.46
C SER A 23 -11.52 -8.06 2.89
N VAL A 24 -10.94 -6.88 2.68
CA VAL A 24 -9.59 -6.55 3.18
C VAL A 24 -9.64 -6.32 4.70
N TYR A 25 -10.63 -5.56 5.20
CA TYR A 25 -10.85 -5.40 6.65
C TYR A 25 -11.21 -6.71 7.36
N GLY A 26 -12.05 -7.54 6.74
CA GLY A 26 -12.55 -8.79 7.34
C GLY A 26 -11.48 -9.87 7.47
N LYS A 27 -10.41 -9.83 6.65
CA LYS A 27 -9.29 -10.78 6.71
C LYS A 27 -8.22 -10.44 7.76
N MET A 28 -8.28 -9.26 8.38
CA MET A 28 -7.34 -8.85 9.43
C MET A 28 -7.71 -9.37 10.84
N LYS A 29 -8.74 -10.20 10.98
CA LYS A 29 -9.00 -10.96 12.21
C LYS A 29 -8.21 -12.26 12.20
N GLY A 30 -7.01 -12.21 12.75
CA GLY A 30 -6.27 -13.37 13.22
C GLY A 30 -5.93 -13.18 14.70
N ASP A 31 -6.42 -14.13 15.50
CA ASP A 31 -5.89 -14.54 16.80
C ASP A 31 -6.12 -13.60 18.00
N GLY A 32 -7.37 -13.62 18.48
CA GLY A 32 -7.70 -13.69 19.91
C GLY A 32 -7.11 -12.66 20.86
N GLU A 33 -7.78 -11.51 20.99
CA GLU A 33 -8.31 -11.02 22.27
C GLU A 33 -9.38 -9.96 21.96
N ALA A 34 -10.64 -10.29 22.23
CA ALA A 34 -11.74 -9.33 22.13
C ALA A 34 -11.65 -8.39 23.33
N HIS A 35 -11.03 -7.22 23.15
CA HIS A 35 -11.07 -6.17 24.16
C HIS A 35 -12.48 -5.54 24.15
N PRO A 36 -13.16 -5.42 25.31
CA PRO A 36 -14.54 -4.99 25.39
C PRO A 36 -14.75 -3.57 24.87
N ASP A 37 -15.92 -3.36 24.29
CA ASP A 37 -16.49 -2.14 23.69
C ASP A 37 -16.10 -0.82 24.39
N LEU A 38 -14.93 -0.31 24.04
CA LEU A 38 -14.66 1.12 24.11
C LEU A 38 -14.96 1.69 22.74
N LYS A 39 -16.09 2.39 22.65
CA LYS A 39 -16.45 3.30 21.57
C LYS A 39 -15.30 4.32 21.39
N ARG A 40 -14.23 3.94 20.68
CA ARG A 40 -13.07 4.80 20.48
C ARG A 40 -13.55 6.04 19.74
N GLU A 41 -13.53 7.18 20.43
CA GLU A 41 -13.62 8.47 19.76
C GLU A 41 -12.54 8.53 18.69
N LYS A 42 -12.91 8.96 17.48
CA LYS A 42 -11.98 9.07 16.35
C LYS A 42 -10.69 9.75 16.81
N ALA A 43 -9.60 9.00 16.91
CA ALA A 43 -8.32 9.56 17.33
C ALA A 43 -7.69 10.38 16.18
N CYS A 44 -8.01 11.68 16.17
CA CYS A 44 -7.53 12.66 15.21
C CYS A 44 -6.22 13.30 15.70
N MET A 45 -5.12 12.58 15.48
CA MET A 45 -3.84 12.84 16.17
C MET A 45 -2.81 13.67 15.38
N ILE A 46 -3.03 13.94 14.09
CA ILE A 46 -2.06 14.68 13.25
C ILE A 46 -2.70 15.97 12.73
N ARG A 47 -1.99 17.10 12.85
CA ARG A 47 -2.38 18.40 12.28
C ARG A 47 -1.59 18.65 11.00
N ASN A 48 -2.27 19.11 9.95
CA ASN A 48 -1.64 19.52 8.69
C ASN A 48 -2.32 20.81 8.19
N GLY A 49 -1.69 21.96 8.45
CA GLY A 49 -2.31 23.27 8.26
C GLY A 49 -3.61 23.37 9.06
N ASN A 50 -4.71 23.70 8.37
CA ASN A 50 -6.05 23.80 8.97
C ASN A 50 -6.82 22.48 9.02
N LYS A 51 -6.20 21.35 8.63
CA LYS A 51 -6.85 20.02 8.63
C LYS A 51 -6.34 19.15 9.77
N GLN A 52 -7.23 18.32 10.32
CA GLN A 52 -6.91 17.27 11.27
C GLN A 52 -7.06 15.91 10.61
N ILE A 53 -6.05 15.05 10.77
CA ILE A 53 -5.99 13.70 10.20
C ILE A 53 -6.21 12.69 11.33
N CYS A 54 -7.10 11.73 11.08
CA CYS A 54 -7.47 10.68 12.04
C CYS A 54 -6.97 9.32 11.55
N ILE A 55 -6.21 8.62 12.38
CA ILE A 55 -5.48 7.39 12.00
C ILE A 55 -6.15 6.12 12.54
N ASP A 56 -7.03 6.24 13.56
CA ASP A 56 -7.67 5.10 14.24
C ASP A 56 -8.33 4.06 13.31
N PRO A 57 -9.10 4.42 12.25
CA PRO A 57 -9.61 3.38 11.35
C PRO A 57 -8.48 2.65 10.61
N SER A 58 -7.31 3.26 10.39
CA SER A 58 -6.23 2.75 9.54
C SER A 58 -5.01 2.19 10.30
N ILE A 59 -5.14 1.87 11.60
CA ILE A 59 -4.02 1.38 12.42
C ILE A 59 -3.37 0.12 11.83
N GLU A 60 -4.15 -0.83 11.29
CA GLU A 60 -3.59 -2.04 10.70
C GLU A 60 -2.76 -1.77 9.44
N MET A 61 -3.17 -0.77 8.67
CA MET A 61 -2.41 -0.32 7.51
C MET A 61 -1.10 0.36 7.94
N LEU A 62 -1.16 1.19 8.98
CA LEU A 62 0.03 1.82 9.55
C LEU A 62 1.00 0.77 10.12
N LYS A 63 0.47 -0.24 10.84
CA LYS A 63 1.26 -1.38 11.32
C LYS A 63 1.96 -2.05 10.15
N MET A 64 1.24 -2.37 9.08
CA MET A 64 1.83 -3.03 7.90
C MET A 64 2.94 -2.20 7.26
N ILE A 65 2.68 -0.92 6.99
CA ILE A 65 3.65 0.04 6.43
C ILE A 65 4.90 0.11 7.31
N GLY A 66 4.74 0.14 8.63
CA GLY A 66 5.85 0.18 9.59
C GLY A 66 6.67 -1.10 9.71
N ARG A 67 6.22 -2.23 9.13
CA ARG A 67 6.99 -3.47 9.20
C ARG A 67 8.23 -3.44 8.30
N LYS A 68 9.29 -4.11 8.76
CA LYS A 68 10.57 -4.20 8.04
C LYS A 68 10.39 -4.63 6.58
N TYR A 69 11.03 -3.89 5.68
CA TYR A 69 11.03 -4.04 4.21
C TYR A 69 9.72 -3.74 3.47
N THR A 70 8.59 -3.46 4.13
CA THR A 70 7.32 -3.17 3.43
C THR A 70 7.49 -2.01 2.45
N LEU A 71 8.05 -0.90 2.91
CA LEU A 71 8.23 0.31 2.13
C LEU A 71 9.16 0.09 0.93
N LEU A 72 10.26 -0.64 1.15
CA LEU A 72 11.23 -0.96 0.10
C LEU A 72 10.59 -1.85 -0.97
N ILE A 73 9.79 -2.86 -0.58
CA ILE A 73 9.06 -3.70 -1.54
C ILE A 73 8.08 -2.87 -2.36
N ILE A 74 7.32 -1.94 -1.75
CA ILE A 74 6.43 -1.04 -2.49
C ILE A 74 7.22 -0.21 -3.51
N GLY A 75 8.34 0.38 -3.07
CA GLY A 75 9.23 1.16 -3.93
C GLY A 75 9.70 0.36 -5.14
N VAL A 76 10.32 -0.79 -4.88
CA VAL A 76 10.95 -1.68 -5.87
C VAL A 76 9.95 -2.31 -6.82
N VAL A 77 8.84 -2.88 -6.32
CA VAL A 77 7.82 -3.51 -7.18
C VAL A 77 7.23 -2.49 -8.16
N GLY A 78 7.12 -1.22 -7.75
CA GLY A 78 6.64 -0.15 -8.61
C GLY A 78 7.68 0.42 -9.57
N ASN A 79 8.92 -0.06 -9.60
CA ASN A 79 9.91 0.33 -10.62
C ASN A 79 9.61 -0.30 -11.97
N ASN A 80 8.97 -1.46 -11.98
CA ASN A 80 8.61 -2.18 -13.18
C ASN A 80 7.18 -1.83 -13.57
N GLU A 81 6.96 -1.34 -14.79
CA GLU A 81 5.65 -1.03 -15.39
C GLU A 81 4.83 -2.31 -15.67
N GLY A 82 4.62 -3.12 -14.63
CA GLY A 82 3.62 -4.17 -14.63
C GLY A 82 4.13 -5.59 -14.68
N LYS A 83 5.21 -5.94 -13.95
CA LYS A 83 5.43 -7.23 -13.25
C LYS A 83 6.91 -7.41 -12.84
N ALA A 84 7.19 -7.51 -11.55
CA ALA A 84 8.49 -7.92 -11.01
C ALA A 84 8.45 -9.40 -10.57
N ASN A 85 9.52 -10.16 -10.80
CA ASN A 85 9.64 -11.50 -10.23
C ASN A 85 10.26 -11.46 -8.82
N PHE A 86 10.20 -12.58 -8.09
CA PHE A 86 10.69 -12.64 -6.71
C PHE A 86 12.20 -12.33 -6.58
N ASN A 87 13.01 -12.82 -7.53
CA ASN A 87 14.47 -12.67 -7.47
C ASN A 87 14.89 -11.23 -7.74
N GLU A 88 14.22 -10.52 -8.65
CA GLU A 88 14.41 -9.09 -8.87
C GLU A 88 14.12 -8.30 -7.59
N ILE A 89 12.97 -8.56 -6.96
CA ILE A 89 12.59 -7.89 -5.71
C ILE A 89 13.61 -8.15 -4.59
N LEU A 90 14.05 -9.40 -4.45
CA LEU A 90 15.02 -9.78 -3.42
C LEU A 90 16.38 -9.10 -3.64
N LYS A 91 16.84 -9.05 -4.90
CA LYS A 91 18.12 -8.44 -5.27
C LYS A 91 18.16 -6.95 -4.97
N ASP A 92 17.06 -6.24 -5.21
CA ASP A 92 16.98 -4.79 -5.05
C ASP A 92 16.78 -4.34 -3.59
N ILE A 93 16.67 -5.29 -2.64
CA ILE A 93 16.48 -5.00 -1.21
C ILE A 93 17.63 -5.61 -0.40
N PRO A 94 18.77 -4.90 -0.29
CA PRO A 94 19.96 -5.42 0.38
C PRO A 94 19.72 -5.72 1.86
N GLY A 95 20.44 -6.72 2.36
CA GLY A 95 20.35 -7.17 3.76
C GLY A 95 19.04 -7.87 4.13
N SER A 96 18.15 -8.12 3.17
CA SER A 96 16.93 -8.90 3.37
C SER A 96 17.17 -10.40 3.14
N SER A 97 16.35 -11.25 3.77
CA SER A 97 16.35 -12.70 3.52
C SER A 97 15.15 -13.10 2.66
N SER A 98 15.32 -14.17 1.89
CA SER A 98 14.25 -14.74 1.06
C SER A 98 12.99 -15.05 1.87
N THR A 99 13.15 -15.60 3.08
CA THR A 99 12.05 -15.90 4.00
C THR A 99 11.28 -14.63 4.40
N ILE A 100 11.98 -13.55 4.73
CA ILE A 100 11.31 -12.30 5.13
C ILE A 100 10.61 -11.65 3.94
N ILE A 101 11.25 -11.57 2.78
CA ILE A 101 10.62 -11.00 1.57
C ILE A 101 9.41 -11.83 1.15
N SER A 102 9.50 -13.16 1.17
CA SER A 102 8.38 -14.06 0.84
C SER A 102 7.20 -13.87 1.80
N LYS A 103 7.46 -13.86 3.11
CA LYS A 103 6.44 -13.57 4.13
C LYS A 103 5.80 -12.21 3.90
N ARG A 104 6.61 -11.19 3.62
CA ARG A 104 6.16 -9.81 3.41
C ARG A 104 5.30 -9.67 2.17
N LEU A 105 5.71 -10.25 1.04
CA LEU A 105 4.92 -10.28 -0.19
C LEU A 105 3.58 -10.99 0.03
N LYS A 106 3.56 -12.12 0.76
CA LYS A 106 2.32 -12.81 1.11
C LYS A 106 1.37 -11.93 1.93
N GLU A 107 1.89 -11.25 2.96
CA GLU A 107 1.11 -10.30 3.76
C GLU A 107 0.55 -9.14 2.91
N MET A 108 1.37 -8.56 2.04
CA MET A 108 0.99 -7.46 1.15
C MET A 108 -0.04 -7.87 0.09
N VAL A 109 0.02 -9.11 -0.39
CA VAL A 109 -1.00 -9.68 -1.28
C VAL A 109 -2.32 -9.86 -0.53
N ASN A 110 -2.26 -10.36 0.71
CA ASN A 110 -3.47 -10.60 1.52
C ASN A 110 -4.26 -9.31 1.79
N ILE A 111 -3.58 -8.19 1.96
CA ILE A 111 -4.21 -6.88 2.22
C ILE A 111 -4.46 -6.06 0.95
N GLY A 112 -4.17 -6.61 -0.23
CA GLY A 112 -4.46 -5.98 -1.51
C GLY A 112 -3.54 -4.83 -1.90
N LEU A 113 -2.30 -4.76 -1.39
CA LEU A 113 -1.27 -3.84 -1.87
C LEU A 113 -0.56 -4.34 -3.13
N ILE A 114 -0.39 -5.66 -3.22
CA ILE A 114 0.30 -6.33 -4.32
C ILE A 114 -0.63 -7.38 -4.91
N SER A 115 -0.62 -7.50 -6.23
CA SER A 115 -1.21 -8.63 -6.94
C SER A 115 -0.12 -9.65 -7.25
N LYS A 116 -0.41 -10.93 -7.02
CA LYS A 116 0.44 -12.06 -7.42
C LYS A 116 -0.19 -12.73 -8.62
N ASN A 117 0.52 -12.77 -9.74
CA ASN A 117 0.09 -13.45 -10.96
C ASN A 117 0.96 -14.67 -11.23
N VAL A 118 0.32 -15.80 -11.55
CA VAL A 118 1.00 -17.04 -11.93
C VAL A 118 0.59 -17.39 -13.36
N LYS A 119 1.54 -17.35 -14.30
CA LYS A 119 1.31 -17.68 -15.71
C LYS A 119 2.43 -18.60 -16.20
N ASN A 120 2.06 -19.75 -16.77
CA ASN A 120 2.99 -20.75 -17.31
C ASN A 120 4.10 -21.15 -16.30
N GLY A 121 3.72 -21.37 -15.03
CA GLY A 121 4.65 -21.69 -13.95
C GLY A 121 5.52 -20.52 -13.47
N ARG A 122 5.42 -19.33 -14.10
CA ARG A 122 6.16 -18.13 -13.69
C ARG A 122 5.31 -17.28 -12.76
N VAL A 123 5.91 -16.88 -11.64
CA VAL A 123 5.30 -16.00 -10.64
C VAL A 123 5.79 -14.57 -10.88
N SER A 124 4.85 -13.63 -10.84
CA SER A 124 5.14 -12.21 -10.92
C SER A 124 4.27 -11.42 -9.94
N TYR A 125 4.76 -10.25 -9.55
CA TYR A 125 4.15 -9.35 -8.59
C TYR A 125 4.00 -7.97 -9.22
N SER A 126 2.85 -7.34 -9.01
CA SER A 126 2.61 -5.95 -9.41
C SER A 126 1.89 -5.21 -8.31
N LEU A 127 2.03 -3.89 -8.25
CA LEU A 127 1.19 -3.08 -7.37
C LEU A 127 -0.26 -3.16 -7.85
N THR A 128 -1.19 -3.17 -6.90
CA THR A 128 -2.61 -2.87 -7.18
C THR A 128 -2.80 -1.37 -7.30
N ASP A 129 -3.99 -0.89 -7.70
CA ASP A 129 -4.29 0.56 -7.68
C ASP A 129 -4.07 1.18 -6.30
N PHE A 130 -4.39 0.43 -5.23
CA PHE A 130 -4.14 0.85 -3.86
C PHE A 130 -2.63 0.94 -3.57
N GLY A 131 -1.86 -0.05 -4.00
CA GLY A 131 -0.39 -0.03 -3.91
C GLY A 131 0.25 1.12 -4.69
N ILE A 132 -0.26 1.42 -5.90
CA ILE A 132 0.21 2.54 -6.74
C ILE A 132 -0.04 3.87 -6.04
N LYS A 133 -1.25 4.10 -5.53
CA LYS A 133 -1.59 5.32 -4.78
C LYS A 133 -0.70 5.48 -3.55
N LEU A 134 -0.48 4.40 -2.80
CA LEU A 134 0.40 4.43 -1.64
C LEU A 134 1.85 4.75 -2.05
N ARG A 135 2.40 4.08 -3.07
CA ARG A 135 3.75 4.36 -3.58
C ARG A 135 3.89 5.83 -3.95
N GLY A 136 2.91 6.39 -4.68
CA GLY A 136 2.88 7.81 -5.04
C GLY A 136 2.98 8.74 -3.84
N SER A 137 2.20 8.47 -2.79
CA SER A 137 2.26 9.23 -1.52
C SER A 137 3.58 9.06 -0.77
N MET A 138 4.32 7.98 -1.03
CA MET A 138 5.59 7.68 -0.38
C MET A 138 6.81 8.24 -1.12
N ILE A 139 6.71 8.55 -2.42
CA ILE A 139 7.83 9.12 -3.18
C ILE A 139 8.42 10.37 -2.51
N PRO A 140 7.64 11.35 -2.01
CA PRO A 140 8.20 12.50 -1.29
C PRO A 140 8.97 12.10 -0.04
N LEU A 141 8.49 11.11 0.71
CA LEU A 141 9.19 10.58 1.88
C LEU A 141 10.53 9.94 1.50
N PHE A 142 10.57 9.14 0.42
CA PHE A 142 11.82 8.53 -0.04
C PHE A 142 12.84 9.58 -0.50
N LYS A 143 12.41 10.60 -1.23
CA LYS A 143 13.28 11.73 -1.62
C LYS A 143 13.86 12.44 -0.40
N PHE A 144 13.03 12.73 0.60
CA PHE A 144 13.49 13.32 1.85
C PHE A 144 14.52 12.44 2.58
N MET A 145 14.32 11.11 2.60
CA MET A 145 15.28 10.18 3.20
C MET A 145 16.60 10.10 2.43
N GLU A 146 16.55 10.19 1.10
CA GLU A 146 17.73 10.24 0.22
C GLU A 146 18.56 11.50 0.52
N GLU A 147 17.92 12.67 0.60
CA GLU A 147 18.58 13.95 0.92
C GLU A 147 19.25 13.96 2.30
N MET A 148 18.69 13.24 3.27
CA MET A 148 19.21 13.13 4.64
C MET A 148 20.28 12.04 4.82
N SER A 149 20.45 11.17 3.83
CA SER A 149 21.42 10.09 3.89
C SER A 149 22.83 10.67 3.66
N VAL A 150 23.48 11.07 4.75
CA VAL A 150 24.93 11.36 4.76
C VAL A 150 25.65 10.02 4.61
N VAL A 151 26.09 9.72 3.40
CA VAL A 151 27.12 8.70 3.15
C VAL A 151 28.47 9.38 3.13
#